data_AF-A0A1Y2ASZ2-F1
#
_entry.id   AF-A0A1Y2ASZ2-F1
#
_cell.length_a   1.000
_cell.length_b   1.000
_cell.length_c   1.000
_cell.angle_alpha   90.00
_cell.angle_beta   90.00
_cell.angle_gamma   90.00
#
_symmetry.space_group_name_H-M   'P 1'
#
loop_
_entity.id
_entity.type
_entity.pdbx_description
1 polymer ?
#
loop_
_entity_poly.entity_id
_entity_poly.type
_entity_poly.pdbx_seq_one_letter_code
_entity_poly.pdbx_strand_id
1 'polypeptide(L)'
;MRKGMSIQRNDEDDPNVIYGSDSDDSGPESGSNLKGGREAREKKEIKKRTSKHAPAEMTSKRPVPRYRQVVELPKKEEHRDPRFNKFSGKFNEGLFKRSYGFLEDTKRTKLKSCERRWSRRKIPLKKKSWSLSKQIQKQKEEKQKNIQRQWKKSEMEAVKQGKKAFYLKKSDKEKLALYEQYKKLGEGKGVDKFLEKRRKKNSASEKRFLPNARR
;
A
#
# COMPACT_ATOMS: atom_id res chain seq x y z
N MET A 1 14.86 41.23 2.92
CA MET A 1 15.20 40.18 1.95
C MET A 1 15.53 38.90 2.72
N ARG A 2 14.70 37.85 2.63
CA ARG A 2 14.97 36.56 3.30
C ARG A 2 15.30 35.51 2.24
N LYS A 3 16.52 34.97 2.31
CA LYS A 3 17.03 33.87 1.48
C LYS A 3 16.20 32.61 1.74
N GLY A 4 15.74 31.98 0.66
CA GLY A 4 15.01 30.70 0.70
C GLY A 4 15.93 29.57 1.12
N MET A 5 15.48 28.75 2.07
CA MET A 5 16.11 27.47 2.41
C MET A 5 15.37 26.37 1.66
N SER A 6 16.03 25.84 0.64
CA SER A 6 15.66 24.66 -0.13
C SER A 6 15.79 23.40 0.73
N ILE A 7 14.68 22.70 0.95
CA ILE A 7 14.66 21.37 1.57
C ILE A 7 14.83 20.36 0.44
N GLN A 8 16.02 19.74 0.38
CA GLN A 8 16.30 18.60 -0.49
C GLN A 8 15.50 17.40 0.03
N ARG A 9 14.69 16.79 -0.84
CA ARG A 9 14.05 15.49 -0.62
C ARG A 9 14.97 14.45 -1.25
N ASN A 10 15.47 13.52 -0.44
CA ASN A 10 16.11 12.31 -0.93
C ASN A 10 14.98 11.30 -1.16
N ASP A 11 14.64 11.10 -2.44
CA ASP A 11 13.77 10.02 -2.91
C ASP A 11 14.68 8.97 -3.57
N GLU A 12 15.17 8.00 -2.80
CA GLU A 12 15.87 6.81 -3.32
C GLU A 12 15.53 5.64 -2.38
N ASP A 13 14.62 4.77 -2.84
CA ASP A 13 14.55 3.33 -2.56
C ASP A 13 13.20 2.78 -3.08
N ASP A 14 13.07 2.67 -4.41
CA ASP A 14 11.98 1.90 -5.05
C ASP A 14 12.62 0.80 -5.92
N PRO A 15 12.68 -0.46 -5.45
CA PRO A 15 13.44 -1.52 -6.12
C PRO A 15 12.58 -2.22 -7.16
N ASN A 16 12.36 -1.60 -8.33
CA ASN A 16 11.86 -2.34 -9.50
C ASN A 16 12.03 -1.59 -10.83
N VAL A 17 13.20 -1.69 -11.49
CA VAL A 17 13.28 -1.48 -12.94
C VAL A 17 14.23 -2.50 -13.57
N ILE A 18 13.63 -3.43 -14.30
CA ILE A 18 14.24 -4.31 -15.29
C ILE A 18 14.42 -3.49 -16.57
N TYR A 19 15.63 -3.47 -17.15
CA TYR A 19 15.82 -3.36 -18.60
C TYR A 19 17.12 -4.07 -19.00
N GLY A 20 16.98 -5.09 -19.85
CA GLY A 20 18.07 -5.62 -20.65
C GLY A 20 18.05 -5.02 -22.06
N SER A 21 19.22 -5.02 -22.68
CA SER A 21 19.54 -5.11 -24.12
C SER A 21 21.01 -4.67 -24.25
N ASP A 22 21.92 -5.60 -24.53
CA ASP A 22 22.40 -5.92 -25.88
C ASP A 22 23.08 -4.74 -26.56
N SER A 23 24.40 -4.86 -26.72
CA SER A 23 25.15 -4.22 -27.80
C SER A 23 26.42 -5.02 -28.05
N ASP A 24 26.53 -5.42 -29.31
CA ASP A 24 27.49 -6.31 -29.93
C ASP A 24 28.94 -5.79 -30.01
N ASP A 25 29.80 -6.73 -30.42
CA ASP A 25 30.84 -6.55 -31.45
C ASP A 25 32.29 -6.27 -31.03
N SER A 26 33.15 -7.27 -31.29
CA SER A 26 34.47 -7.19 -31.96
C SER A 26 35.49 -8.20 -31.38
N GLY A 27 35.80 -9.26 -32.13
CA GLY A 27 37.05 -10.06 -31.97
C GLY A 27 38.22 -9.42 -32.73
N PRO A 28 39.31 -10.15 -33.13
CA PRO A 28 39.84 -11.45 -32.69
C PRO A 28 41.39 -11.42 -32.46
N GLU A 29 42.03 -12.60 -32.46
CA GLU A 29 43.49 -12.91 -32.56
C GLU A 29 44.30 -13.02 -31.26
N SER A 30 45.28 -13.92 -31.09
CA SER A 30 45.83 -15.04 -31.87
C SER A 30 46.60 -15.92 -30.86
N GLY A 31 46.65 -17.24 -31.08
CA GLY A 31 47.27 -18.15 -30.11
C GLY A 31 47.45 -19.57 -30.63
N SER A 32 48.31 -19.68 -31.64
CA SER A 32 49.11 -20.86 -32.02
C SER A 32 48.44 -22.24 -31.96
N ASN A 33 48.10 -22.66 -33.18
CA ASN A 33 48.06 -24.03 -33.67
C ASN A 33 49.16 -24.92 -33.06
N LEU A 34 48.81 -25.80 -32.14
CA LEU A 34 49.62 -26.98 -31.79
C LEU A 34 48.95 -28.21 -32.42
N LYS A 35 49.53 -28.61 -33.56
CA LYS A 35 49.37 -29.95 -34.16
C LYS A 35 49.77 -31.02 -33.15
N GLY A 36 48.80 -31.47 -32.36
CA GLY A 36 48.87 -32.74 -31.64
C GLY A 36 48.06 -33.75 -32.42
N GLY A 37 48.72 -34.61 -33.20
CA GLY A 37 48.08 -35.72 -33.89
C GLY A 37 47.28 -36.56 -32.90
N ARG A 38 45.95 -36.41 -32.91
CA ARG A 38 45.06 -37.36 -32.26
C ARG A 38 44.65 -38.34 -33.34
N GLU A 39 45.30 -39.50 -33.34
CA GLU A 39 44.78 -40.69 -33.99
C GLU A 39 43.30 -40.80 -33.66
N ALA A 40 42.47 -40.97 -34.69
CA ALA A 40 41.03 -41.10 -34.55
C ALA A 40 40.72 -42.38 -33.76
N ARG A 41 40.67 -42.25 -32.43
CA ARG A 41 40.24 -43.34 -31.55
C ARG A 41 38.83 -43.72 -31.96
N GLU A 42 38.65 -44.94 -32.46
CA GLU A 42 37.35 -45.53 -32.77
C GLU A 42 36.38 -45.23 -31.61
N LYS A 43 35.30 -44.52 -31.93
CA LYS A 43 34.21 -44.31 -30.98
C LYS A 43 33.54 -45.66 -30.77
N LYS A 44 33.89 -46.36 -29.70
CA LYS A 44 33.15 -47.54 -29.27
C LYS A 44 31.72 -47.12 -28.95
N GLU A 45 30.78 -47.52 -29.80
CA GLU A 45 29.37 -47.27 -29.58
C GLU A 45 28.88 -48.08 -28.38
N ILE A 46 28.32 -47.38 -27.39
CA ILE A 46 27.75 -48.04 -26.21
C ILE A 46 26.44 -48.69 -26.66
N LYS A 47 26.33 -50.01 -26.46
CA LYS A 47 25.13 -50.77 -26.84
C LYS A 47 23.91 -50.28 -26.07
N LYS A 48 22.76 -50.22 -26.73
CA LYS A 48 21.48 -49.90 -26.09
C LYS A 48 21.07 -51.05 -25.16
N ARG A 49 20.31 -50.71 -24.12
CA ARG A 49 19.76 -51.68 -23.15
C ARG A 49 18.96 -52.77 -23.87
N THR A 50 19.06 -54.00 -23.38
CA THR A 50 18.40 -55.18 -23.98
C THR A 50 16.90 -55.25 -23.68
N SER A 51 16.44 -54.68 -22.56
CA SER A 51 15.02 -54.55 -22.21
C SER A 51 14.75 -53.26 -21.44
N LYS A 52 13.48 -52.89 -21.26
CA LYS A 52 13.09 -51.63 -20.60
C LYS A 52 13.52 -51.54 -19.13
N HIS A 53 13.70 -52.69 -18.48
CA HIS A 53 14.12 -52.83 -17.08
C HIS A 53 15.60 -53.20 -16.93
N ALA A 54 16.34 -53.38 -18.02
CA ALA A 54 17.78 -53.68 -17.96
C ALA A 54 18.61 -52.41 -17.72
N PRO A 55 19.69 -52.49 -16.93
CA PRO A 55 20.63 -51.38 -16.75
C PRO A 55 21.29 -51.01 -18.10
N ALA A 56 21.67 -49.75 -18.24
CA ALA A 56 22.38 -49.24 -19.41
C ALA A 56 23.79 -48.82 -19.03
N GLU A 57 24.76 -49.19 -19.85
CA GLU A 57 26.16 -48.78 -19.68
C GLU A 57 26.32 -47.28 -19.98
N MET A 58 27.18 -46.59 -19.21
CA MET A 58 27.52 -45.18 -19.41
C MET A 58 29.04 -45.00 -19.29
N THR A 59 29.60 -44.08 -20.08
CA THR A 59 31.04 -43.76 -20.01
C THR A 59 31.38 -43.02 -18.73
N SER A 60 32.37 -43.52 -17.99
CA SER A 60 32.93 -42.87 -16.78
C SER A 60 33.61 -41.53 -17.07
N LYS A 61 33.96 -41.27 -18.35
CA LYS A 61 34.58 -40.01 -18.78
C LYS A 61 33.60 -38.86 -18.91
N ARG A 62 32.29 -39.10 -18.78
CA ARG A 62 31.28 -38.05 -18.85
C ARG A 62 31.11 -37.43 -17.45
N PRO A 63 31.56 -36.19 -17.23
CA PRO A 63 31.41 -35.55 -15.92
C PRO A 63 29.92 -35.30 -15.61
N VAL A 64 29.56 -35.36 -14.33
CA VAL A 64 28.21 -35.04 -13.87
C VAL A 64 27.97 -33.53 -14.06
N PRO A 65 26.87 -33.11 -14.72
CA PRO A 65 26.57 -31.70 -14.85
C PRO A 65 26.31 -31.10 -13.46
N ARG A 66 26.95 -29.96 -13.16
CA ARG A 66 26.75 -29.25 -11.88
C ARG A 66 25.35 -28.65 -11.75
N TYR A 67 24.73 -28.29 -12.88
CA TYR A 67 23.39 -27.72 -12.92
C TYR A 67 22.34 -28.75 -13.31
N ARG A 68 21.22 -28.74 -12.61
CA ARG A 68 20.02 -29.51 -12.98
C ARG A 68 19.36 -28.83 -14.17
N GLN A 69 18.95 -29.62 -15.17
CA GLN A 69 18.07 -29.14 -16.24
C GLN A 69 16.67 -28.96 -15.64
N VAL A 70 16.33 -27.72 -15.25
CA VAL A 70 15.00 -27.37 -14.78
C VAL A 70 14.13 -27.14 -16.01
N VAL A 71 13.25 -28.10 -16.31
CA VAL A 71 12.19 -27.89 -17.31
C VAL A 71 11.18 -26.94 -16.66
N GLU A 72 11.00 -25.75 -17.22
CA GLU A 72 9.95 -24.83 -16.79
C GLU A 72 8.59 -25.48 -17.07
N LEU A 73 7.99 -26.08 -16.04
CA LEU A 73 6.62 -26.55 -16.13
C LEU A 73 5.70 -25.33 -16.26
N PRO A 74 4.67 -25.37 -17.13
CA PRO A 74 3.68 -24.30 -17.18
C PRO A 74 3.12 -24.12 -15.77
N LYS A 75 3.20 -22.89 -15.25
CA LYS A 75 2.72 -22.57 -13.90
C LYS A 75 1.25 -22.97 -13.81
N LYS A 76 0.93 -23.92 -12.94
CA LYS A 76 -0.44 -24.35 -12.70
C LYS A 76 -1.26 -23.12 -12.29
N GLU A 77 -2.33 -22.83 -13.02
CA GLU A 77 -3.26 -21.77 -12.62
C GLU A 77 -3.76 -22.08 -11.22
N GLU A 78 -3.43 -21.20 -10.26
CA GLU A 78 -3.94 -21.34 -8.92
C GLU A 78 -5.46 -21.20 -8.97
N HIS A 79 -6.19 -22.23 -8.54
CA HIS A 79 -7.64 -22.15 -8.34
C HIS A 79 -7.94 -21.17 -7.20
N ARG A 80 -7.94 -19.88 -7.53
CA ARG A 80 -8.27 -18.80 -6.60
C ARG A 80 -9.78 -18.62 -6.57
N ASP A 81 -10.30 -18.31 -5.39
CA ASP A 81 -11.69 -17.90 -5.24
C ASP A 81 -11.97 -16.75 -6.24
N PRO A 82 -13.04 -16.84 -7.04
CA PRO A 82 -13.35 -15.88 -8.10
C PRO A 82 -13.48 -14.44 -7.60
N ARG A 83 -13.77 -14.24 -6.30
CA ARG A 83 -13.78 -12.90 -5.66
C ARG A 83 -12.40 -12.28 -5.56
N PHE A 84 -11.35 -13.10 -5.54
CA PHE A 84 -9.95 -12.69 -5.50
C PHE A 84 -9.24 -12.92 -6.84
N ASN A 85 -10.00 -13.26 -7.89
CA ASN A 85 -9.45 -13.33 -9.23
C ASN A 85 -9.14 -11.91 -9.73
N LYS A 86 -7.98 -11.73 -10.39
CA LYS A 86 -7.56 -10.46 -10.98
C LYS A 86 -8.58 -9.92 -11.99
N PHE A 87 -9.35 -10.82 -12.62
CA PHE A 87 -10.40 -10.48 -13.58
C PHE A 87 -11.73 -10.04 -12.93
N SER A 88 -11.89 -10.12 -11.60
CA SER A 88 -13.13 -9.77 -10.88
C SER A 88 -13.46 -8.26 -10.85
N GLY A 89 -12.65 -7.43 -11.54
CA GLY A 89 -12.86 -5.98 -11.65
C GLY A 89 -12.20 -5.17 -10.54
N LYS A 90 -12.59 -3.89 -10.45
CA LYS A 90 -11.99 -2.90 -9.54
C LYS A 90 -12.92 -2.62 -8.36
N PHE A 91 -12.34 -2.43 -7.16
CA PHE A 91 -13.11 -2.16 -5.95
C PHE A 91 -13.85 -0.82 -6.03
N ASN A 92 -15.18 -0.86 -5.89
CA ASN A 92 -16.01 0.34 -5.81
C ASN A 92 -16.49 0.56 -4.36
N GLU A 93 -15.89 1.53 -3.67
CA GLU A 93 -16.20 1.85 -2.27
C GLU A 93 -17.69 2.21 -2.07
N GLY A 94 -18.30 2.90 -3.05
CA GLY A 94 -19.69 3.35 -2.97
C GLY A 94 -20.69 2.20 -3.06
N LEU A 95 -20.49 1.30 -4.03
CA LEU A 95 -21.31 0.09 -4.17
C LEU A 95 -21.13 -0.83 -2.97
N PHE A 96 -19.88 -1.06 -2.54
CA PHE A 96 -19.59 -1.89 -1.38
C PHE A 96 -20.28 -1.39 -0.11
N LYS A 97 -20.25 -0.09 0.15
CA LYS A 97 -20.93 0.49 1.33
C LYS A 97 -22.45 0.31 1.27
N ARG A 98 -23.04 0.36 0.07
CA ARG A 98 -24.48 0.15 -0.14
C ARG A 98 -24.87 -1.32 0.02
N SER A 99 -24.19 -2.23 -0.69
CA SER A 99 -24.49 -3.67 -0.66
C SER A 99 -24.17 -4.31 0.68
N TYR A 100 -23.14 -3.85 1.37
CA TYR A 100 -22.66 -4.39 2.64
C TYR A 100 -22.87 -3.43 3.82
N GLY A 101 -23.89 -2.58 3.77
CA GLY A 101 -24.20 -1.64 4.85
C GLY A 101 -24.43 -2.34 6.20
N PHE A 102 -25.04 -3.52 6.20
CA PHE A 102 -25.26 -4.35 7.39
C PHE A 102 -23.97 -4.74 8.14
N LEU A 103 -22.81 -4.70 7.47
CA LEU A 103 -21.53 -4.97 8.12
C LEU A 103 -21.21 -3.93 9.19
N GLU A 104 -21.74 -2.71 9.09
CA GLU A 104 -21.56 -1.70 10.13
C GLU A 104 -22.31 -2.07 11.41
N ASP A 105 -23.55 -2.54 11.28
CA ASP A 105 -24.37 -2.93 12.43
C ASP A 105 -23.82 -4.18 13.11
N THR A 106 -23.40 -5.19 12.33
CA THR A 106 -22.74 -6.38 12.88
C THR A 106 -21.40 -6.06 13.57
N LYS A 107 -20.63 -5.08 13.06
CA LYS A 107 -19.43 -4.59 13.74
C LYS A 107 -19.78 -3.91 15.06
N ARG A 108 -20.81 -3.05 15.08
CA ARG A 108 -21.27 -2.38 16.30
C ARG A 108 -21.71 -3.37 17.37
N THR A 109 -22.48 -4.39 17.01
CA THR A 109 -22.92 -5.43 17.96
C THR A 109 -21.75 -6.27 18.49
N LYS A 110 -20.82 -6.68 17.62
CA LYS A 110 -19.60 -7.39 18.04
C LYS A 110 -18.73 -6.55 18.97
N LEU A 111 -18.55 -5.27 18.68
CA LEU A 111 -17.80 -4.34 19.54
C LEU A 111 -18.45 -4.20 20.92
N LYS A 112 -19.78 -3.99 20.99
CA LYS A 112 -20.51 -3.93 22.26
C LYS A 112 -20.36 -5.22 23.08
N SER A 113 -20.45 -6.38 22.44
CA SER A 113 -20.25 -7.68 23.10
C SER A 113 -18.82 -7.84 23.62
N CYS A 114 -17.82 -7.41 22.84
CA CYS A 114 -16.42 -7.41 23.23
C CYS A 114 -16.16 -6.49 24.42
N GLU A 115 -16.72 -5.28 24.38
CA GLU A 115 -16.64 -4.30 25.46
C GLU A 115 -17.24 -4.86 26.76
N ARG A 116 -18.43 -5.48 26.70
CA ARG A 116 -19.04 -6.14 27.86
C ARG A 116 -18.15 -7.24 28.45
N ARG A 117 -17.51 -8.05 27.60
CA ARG A 117 -16.57 -9.10 28.03
C ARG A 117 -15.30 -8.52 28.66
N TRP A 118 -14.78 -7.44 28.10
CA TRP A 118 -13.59 -6.76 28.61
C TRP A 118 -13.84 -6.05 29.95
N SER A 119 -15.01 -5.42 30.10
CA SER A 119 -15.41 -4.79 31.37
C SER A 119 -15.52 -5.83 32.49
N ARG A 120 -16.09 -7.02 32.20
CA ARG A 120 -16.12 -8.15 33.14
C ARG A 120 -14.73 -8.65 33.56
N ARG A 121 -13.81 -8.80 32.60
CA ARG A 121 -12.45 -9.34 32.86
C ARG A 121 -11.44 -8.30 33.34
N LYS A 122 -11.83 -7.03 33.56
CA LYS A 122 -10.95 -5.92 33.94
C LYS A 122 -9.65 -5.84 33.10
N ILE A 123 -9.72 -6.17 31.81
CA ILE A 123 -8.55 -6.22 30.92
C ILE A 123 -8.02 -4.79 30.70
N PRO A 124 -6.70 -4.54 30.75
CA PRO A 124 -6.14 -3.19 30.65
C PRO A 124 -6.54 -2.46 29.36
N LEU A 125 -6.91 -1.19 29.51
CA LEU A 125 -7.48 -0.33 28.46
C LEU A 125 -6.54 -0.08 27.26
N LYS A 126 -5.23 -0.37 27.36
CA LYS A 126 -4.27 -0.13 26.27
C LYS A 126 -4.63 -0.85 24.96
N LYS A 127 -5.23 -2.04 25.01
CA LYS A 127 -5.72 -2.73 23.79
C LYS A 127 -7.00 -2.10 23.22
N LYS A 128 -7.79 -1.41 24.05
CA LYS A 128 -9.01 -0.69 23.63
C LYS A 128 -8.68 0.58 22.84
N SER A 129 -7.58 1.25 23.15
CA SER A 129 -7.28 2.59 22.58
C SER A 129 -6.95 2.57 21.09
N TRP A 130 -6.23 1.57 20.59
CA TRP A 130 -5.80 1.52 19.17
C TRP A 130 -6.96 1.27 18.19
N SER A 131 -7.83 0.30 18.49
CA SER A 131 -8.99 0.02 17.64
C SER A 131 -9.96 1.20 17.65
N LEU A 132 -10.15 1.81 18.82
CA LEU A 132 -11.03 2.96 18.99
C LEU A 132 -10.48 4.21 18.32
N SER A 133 -9.17 4.48 18.41
CA SER A 133 -8.54 5.62 17.75
C SER A 133 -8.67 5.52 16.23
N LYS A 134 -8.44 4.33 15.67
CA LYS A 134 -8.62 4.06 14.23
C LYS A 134 -10.07 4.24 13.80
N GLN A 135 -11.03 3.81 14.61
CA GLN A 135 -12.45 4.02 14.32
C GLN A 135 -12.83 5.52 14.37
N ILE A 136 -12.35 6.25 15.38
CA ILE A 136 -12.58 7.70 15.50
C ILE A 136 -11.99 8.44 14.29
N GLN A 137 -10.80 8.06 13.86
CA GLN A 137 -10.15 8.64 12.69
C GLN A 137 -10.96 8.37 11.42
N LYS A 138 -11.38 7.12 11.19
CA LYS A 138 -12.24 6.77 10.05
C LYS A 138 -13.54 7.56 10.03
N GLN A 139 -14.20 7.71 11.19
CA GLN A 139 -15.43 8.50 11.28
C GLN A 139 -15.18 9.99 10.97
N LYS A 140 -14.04 10.55 11.39
CA LYS A 140 -13.68 11.94 11.05
C LYS A 140 -13.47 12.11 9.54
N GLU A 141 -12.75 11.17 8.91
CA GLU A 141 -12.53 11.17 7.46
C GLU A 141 -13.84 11.03 6.68
N GLU A 142 -14.73 10.14 7.12
CA GLU A 142 -16.06 9.98 6.50
C GLU A 142 -16.92 11.22 6.63
N LYS A 143 -16.89 11.90 7.79
CA LYS A 143 -17.54 13.20 7.97
C LYS A 143 -16.97 14.22 6.99
N GLN A 144 -15.65 14.38 6.90
CA GLN A 144 -15.03 15.30 5.94
C GLN A 144 -15.41 14.98 4.48
N LYS A 145 -15.42 13.70 4.10
CA LYS A 145 -15.87 13.27 2.76
C LYS A 145 -17.34 13.63 2.52
N ASN A 146 -18.21 13.45 3.50
CA ASN A 146 -19.63 13.79 3.38
C ASN A 146 -19.84 15.30 3.23
N ILE A 147 -19.12 16.11 4.00
CA ILE A 147 -19.10 17.58 3.91
C ILE A 147 -18.73 18.03 2.49
N GLN A 148 -17.66 17.45 1.95
CA GLN A 148 -17.23 17.75 0.59
C GLN A 148 -18.25 17.28 -0.46
N ARG A 149 -18.92 16.14 -0.24
CA ARG A 149 -19.98 15.65 -1.14
C ARG A 149 -21.19 16.58 -1.13
N GLN A 150 -21.62 17.04 0.04
CA GLN A 150 -22.73 17.99 0.18
C GLN A 150 -22.41 19.31 -0.53
N TRP A 151 -21.21 19.85 -0.30
CA TRP A 151 -20.77 21.07 -0.99
C TRP A 151 -20.71 20.90 -2.51
N LYS A 152 -20.16 19.77 -3.00
CA LYS A 152 -20.15 19.47 -4.44
C LYS A 152 -21.57 19.37 -5.00
N LYS A 153 -22.50 18.80 -4.24
CA LYS A 153 -23.90 18.67 -4.65
C LYS A 153 -24.56 20.05 -4.79
N SER A 154 -24.41 20.93 -3.81
CA SER A 154 -24.92 22.30 -3.88
C SER A 154 -24.27 23.11 -5.01
N GLU A 155 -22.97 22.90 -5.25
CA GLU A 155 -22.26 23.57 -6.36
C GLU A 155 -22.78 23.09 -7.72
N MET A 156 -23.00 21.78 -7.90
CA MET A 156 -23.59 21.25 -9.13
C MET A 156 -25.00 21.81 -9.39
N GLU A 157 -25.82 21.95 -8.35
CA GLU A 157 -27.15 22.56 -8.45
C GLU A 157 -27.07 24.05 -8.83
N ALA A 158 -26.15 24.79 -8.22
CA ALA A 158 -25.85 26.19 -8.55
C ALA A 158 -25.36 26.36 -10.01
N VAL A 159 -24.49 25.47 -10.47
CA VAL A 159 -24.01 25.46 -11.86
C VAL A 159 -25.13 25.16 -12.84
N LYS A 160 -26.02 24.21 -12.49
CA LYS A 160 -27.23 23.93 -13.28
C LYS A 160 -28.15 25.15 -13.40
N GLN A 161 -28.17 26.02 -12.39
CA GLN A 161 -28.88 27.31 -12.42
C GLN A 161 -28.15 28.40 -13.22
N GLY A 162 -26.96 28.12 -13.76
CA GLY A 162 -26.19 29.05 -14.59
C GLY A 162 -25.03 29.75 -13.87
N LYS A 163 -24.74 29.43 -12.60
CA LYS A 163 -23.51 29.92 -11.96
C LYS A 163 -22.29 29.27 -12.61
N LYS A 164 -21.18 30.01 -12.67
CA LYS A 164 -19.90 29.45 -13.14
C LYS A 164 -19.39 28.42 -12.13
N ALA A 165 -18.93 27.27 -12.62
CA ALA A 165 -18.37 26.22 -11.78
C ALA A 165 -17.20 26.73 -10.93
N PHE A 166 -17.34 26.64 -9.61
CA PHE A 166 -16.32 27.00 -8.66
C PHE A 166 -15.74 25.74 -7.99
N TYR A 167 -14.42 25.73 -7.76
CA TYR A 167 -13.74 24.62 -7.10
C TYR A 167 -13.04 25.12 -5.85
N LEU A 168 -13.43 24.55 -4.70
CA LEU A 168 -12.90 24.96 -3.41
C LEU A 168 -11.40 24.65 -3.27
N LYS A 169 -10.62 25.65 -2.82
CA LYS A 169 -9.21 25.46 -2.45
C LYS A 169 -9.09 24.53 -1.24
N LYS A 170 -7.90 23.95 -1.03
CA LYS A 170 -7.63 23.05 0.11
C LYS A 170 -7.93 23.74 1.45
N SER A 171 -7.48 24.99 1.63
CA SER A 171 -7.73 25.81 2.82
C SER A 171 -9.23 26.01 3.09
N ASP A 172 -10.03 26.16 2.04
CA ASP A 172 -11.44 26.47 2.19
C ASP A 172 -12.24 25.20 2.51
N LYS A 173 -11.80 24.02 2.04
CA LYS A 173 -12.36 22.73 2.49
C LYS A 173 -12.16 22.53 3.98
N GLU A 174 -11.01 22.92 4.51
CA GLU A 174 -10.72 22.84 5.95
C GLU A 174 -11.59 23.81 6.74
N LYS A 175 -11.75 25.06 6.29
CA LYS A 175 -12.68 26.03 6.89
C LYS A 175 -14.11 25.50 6.92
N LEU A 176 -14.56 24.85 5.85
CA LEU A 176 -15.91 24.27 5.76
C LEU A 176 -16.11 23.14 6.79
N ALA A 177 -15.11 22.27 6.94
CA ALA A 177 -15.12 21.25 7.99
C ALA A 177 -15.11 21.86 9.40
N LEU A 178 -14.36 22.94 9.61
CA LEU A 178 -14.30 23.68 10.86
C LEU A 178 -15.65 24.33 11.19
N TYR A 179 -16.27 24.98 10.20
CA TYR A 179 -17.58 25.60 10.33
C TYR A 179 -18.63 24.58 10.76
N GLU A 180 -18.66 23.40 10.12
CA GLU A 180 -19.53 22.32 10.55
C GLU A 180 -19.28 21.83 11.98
N GLN A 181 -18.02 21.80 12.41
CA GLN A 181 -17.66 21.41 13.76
C GLN A 181 -18.17 22.42 14.79
N TYR A 182 -18.04 23.71 14.51
CA TYR A 182 -18.56 24.78 15.37
C TYR A 182 -20.09 24.81 15.38
N LYS A 183 -20.73 24.64 14.21
CA LYS A 183 -22.18 24.55 14.12
C LYS A 183 -22.75 23.42 14.97
N LYS A 184 -22.09 22.26 15.01
CA LYS A 184 -22.47 21.12 15.88
C LYS A 184 -22.30 21.41 17.38
N LEU A 185 -21.44 22.36 17.75
CA LEU A 185 -21.25 22.79 19.13
C LEU A 185 -22.33 23.79 19.59
N GLY A 186 -23.15 24.30 18.66
CA GLY A 186 -24.21 25.28 18.88
C GLY A 186 -23.69 26.71 19.01
N GLU A 187 -24.61 27.68 18.98
CA GLU A 187 -24.30 29.08 19.26
C GLU A 187 -24.35 29.31 20.77
N GLY A 188 -23.27 29.81 21.37
CA GLY A 188 -23.19 30.17 22.79
C GLY A 188 -22.01 29.56 23.55
N LYS A 189 -22.19 29.35 24.86
CA LYS A 189 -21.12 29.03 25.84
C LYS A 189 -20.27 27.81 25.48
N GLY A 190 -20.76 26.89 24.63
CA GLY A 190 -20.01 25.72 24.16
C GLY A 190 -18.84 26.07 23.25
N VAL A 191 -19.05 27.00 22.31
CA VAL A 191 -18.01 27.50 21.39
C VAL A 191 -16.99 28.33 22.15
N ASP A 192 -17.44 29.23 23.03
CA ASP A 192 -16.55 30.07 23.83
C ASP A 192 -15.62 29.24 24.72
N LYS A 193 -16.17 28.24 25.42
CA LYS A 193 -15.37 27.29 26.23
C LYS A 193 -14.38 26.51 25.37
N PHE A 194 -14.76 26.11 24.16
CA PHE A 194 -13.85 25.41 23.25
C PHE A 194 -12.72 26.31 22.77
N LEU A 195 -13.04 27.55 22.39
CA LEU A 195 -12.06 28.56 21.98
C LEU A 195 -11.14 28.94 23.15
N GLU A 196 -11.67 29.10 24.36
CA GLU A 196 -10.88 29.37 25.56
C GLU A 196 -9.91 28.23 25.87
N LYS A 197 -10.38 26.97 25.82
CA LYS A 197 -9.50 25.79 25.96
C LYS A 197 -8.41 25.76 24.88
N ARG A 198 -8.75 26.13 23.64
CA ARG A 198 -7.78 26.22 22.55
C ARG A 198 -6.77 27.35 22.76
N ARG A 199 -7.20 28.53 23.19
CA ARG A 199 -6.34 29.67 23.55
C ARG A 199 -5.37 29.29 24.68
N LYS A 200 -5.87 28.69 25.76
CA LYS A 200 -5.04 28.22 26.89
C LYS A 200 -4.01 27.18 26.43
N LYS A 201 -4.40 26.22 25.58
CA LYS A 201 -3.49 25.22 25.04
C LYS A 201 -2.42 25.83 24.13
N ASN A 202 -2.81 26.74 23.23
CA ASN A 202 -1.87 27.42 22.33
C ASN A 202 -0.88 28.28 23.13
N SER A 203 -1.37 29.09 24.07
CA SER A 203 -0.52 29.88 24.97
C SER A 203 0.44 29.00 25.77
N ALA A 204 -0.01 27.87 26.32
CA ALA A 204 0.86 26.93 27.03
C ALA A 204 1.92 26.30 26.10
N SER A 205 1.57 26.02 24.84
CA SER A 205 2.53 25.52 23.85
C SER A 205 3.53 26.58 23.41
N GLU A 206 3.12 27.83 23.23
CA GLU A 206 4.00 28.95 22.91
C GLU A 206 4.96 29.24 24.05
N LYS A 207 4.46 29.24 25.29
CA LYS A 207 5.27 29.35 26.52
C LYS A 207 6.31 28.24 26.64
N ARG A 208 6.12 27.05 26.05
CA ARG A 208 7.14 25.99 26.06
C ARG A 208 8.41 26.38 25.29
N PHE A 209 8.29 27.23 24.28
CA PHE A 209 9.40 27.69 23.46
C PHE A 209 10.00 29.01 23.95
N LEU A 210 9.43 29.62 25.00
CA LEU A 210 10.00 30.80 25.66
C LEU A 210 11.08 30.36 26.66
N PRO A 211 12.20 31.11 26.77
CA PRO A 211 13.17 30.91 27.85
C PRO A 211 12.49 31.00 29.21
N ASN A 212 12.94 30.20 30.20
CA ASN A 212 12.29 30.10 31.51
C ASN A 212 12.12 31.46 32.23
N ALA A 213 13.02 32.42 32.00
CA ALA A 213 12.93 33.78 32.55
C ALA A 213 11.79 34.64 31.97
N ARG A 214 11.16 34.20 30.87
CA ARG A 214 10.08 34.92 30.15
C ARG A 214 8.77 34.14 30.11
N ARG A 215 8.66 33.05 30.88
CA ARG A 215 7.61 32.05 30.77
C ARG A 215 6.39 32.36 31.63
#